data_AF-A0A963JPN3-F1
#
_entry.id   AF-A0A963JPN3-F1
#
_cell.length_a   1.000
_cell.length_b   1.000
_cell.length_c   1.000
_cell.angle_alpha   90.00
_cell.angle_beta   90.00
_cell.angle_gamma   90.00
#
_symmetry.space_group_name_H-M   'P 1'
#
loop_
_entity.id
_entity.type
_entity.pdbx_description
1 polymer ?
#
loop_
_entity_poly.entity_id
_entity_poly.type
_entity_poly.pdbx_seq_one_letter_code
_entity_poly.pdbx_strand_id
1 'polypeptide(L)'
;YFTLPVLFSMLSGHYSFTWSHPQNWLVLILMMFAGAAIRQFFVMRHGFKLGRNAHPWPYALVGVLVLLGTIAWLRPVPAVAMKSEAAGAESMSAGGHFDYQKVQAVLQERCVQCHGPEVQMKGVRLDSAEQVAPRAQLIYQQVVLQKLMPMNNATQMTDAERDLIARWHAAGAPVQ
;
A
#
# COMPACT_ATOMS: atom_id res chain seq x y z
N TYR A 1 12.53 -12.53 -24.42
CA TYR A 1 13.37 -12.22 -23.24
C TYR A 1 12.67 -11.39 -22.16
N PHE A 2 11.53 -10.75 -22.46
CA PHE A 2 10.87 -9.83 -21.53
C PHE A 2 9.53 -10.26 -20.89
N THR A 3 8.98 -11.43 -21.20
CA THR A 3 7.64 -11.83 -20.71
C THR A 3 7.48 -11.82 -19.18
N LEU A 4 8.36 -12.47 -18.41
CA LEU A 4 8.26 -12.46 -16.94
C LEU A 4 8.59 -11.09 -16.30
N PRO A 5 9.67 -10.37 -16.72
CA PRO A 5 9.92 -9.01 -16.24
C PRO A 5 8.80 -8.02 -16.55
N VAL A 6 8.19 -8.12 -17.74
CA VAL A 6 7.09 -7.24 -18.16
C VAL A 6 5.80 -7.55 -17.41
N LEU A 7 5.49 -8.83 -17.19
CA LEU A 7 4.36 -9.21 -16.33
C LEU A 7 4.56 -8.73 -14.90
N PHE A 8 5.78 -8.81 -14.37
CA PHE A 8 6.09 -8.27 -13.05
C PHE A 8 5.94 -6.74 -13.00
N SER A 9 6.43 -6.00 -14.00
CA SER A 9 6.23 -4.55 -14.06
C SER A 9 4.75 -4.16 -14.18
N MET A 10 3.96 -4.96 -14.92
CA MET A 10 2.51 -4.77 -15.04
C MET A 10 1.78 -5.05 -13.73
N LEU A 11 2.20 -6.05 -12.95
CA LEU A 11 1.60 -6.39 -11.66
C LEU A 11 2.13 -5.51 -10.50
N SER A 12 3.32 -4.94 -10.64
CA SER A 12 3.95 -4.05 -9.65
C SER A 12 3.11 -2.81 -9.38
N GLY A 13 2.33 -2.33 -10.36
CA GLY A 13 1.41 -1.20 -10.16
C GLY A 13 0.30 -1.49 -9.15
N HIS A 14 0.00 -2.76 -8.88
CA HIS A 14 -1.01 -3.18 -7.90
C HIS A 14 -0.47 -3.33 -6.47
N TYR A 15 0.85 -3.35 -6.28
CA TYR A 15 1.48 -3.45 -4.97
C TYR A 15 2.09 -2.10 -4.61
N SER A 16 1.27 -1.23 -4.01
CA SER A 16 1.68 0.11 -3.57
C SER A 16 2.88 0.12 -2.60
N PHE A 17 3.24 -1.04 -2.04
CA PHE A 17 4.47 -1.26 -1.27
C PHE A 17 5.75 -0.96 -2.06
N THR A 18 5.78 -1.11 -3.39
CA THR A 18 6.97 -0.80 -4.20
C THR A 18 7.09 0.68 -4.55
N TRP A 19 6.02 1.47 -4.42
CA TRP A 19 5.98 2.89 -4.82
C TRP A 19 6.15 3.86 -3.65
N SER A 20 5.77 3.47 -2.43
CA SER A 20 5.79 4.33 -1.24
C SER A 20 7.18 4.51 -0.61
N HIS A 21 8.19 3.75 -1.04
CA HIS A 21 9.56 3.90 -0.55
C HIS A 21 10.28 5.04 -1.29
N PRO A 22 11.05 5.92 -0.60
CA PRO A 22 11.78 7.03 -1.24
C PRO A 22 12.81 6.58 -2.29
N GLN A 23 13.17 5.29 -2.32
CA GLN A 23 14.05 4.67 -3.34
C GLN A 23 13.32 3.65 -4.22
N ASN A 24 12.04 3.87 -4.49
CA ASN A 24 11.20 3.11 -5.43
C ASN A 24 11.86 2.84 -6.80
N TRP A 25 12.66 3.78 -7.33
CA TRP A 25 13.43 3.58 -8.56
C TRP A 25 14.46 2.42 -8.48
N LEU A 26 15.09 2.25 -7.31
CA LEU A 26 16.13 1.25 -7.08
C LEU A 26 15.51 -0.14 -6.88
N VAL A 27 14.34 -0.18 -6.22
CA VAL A 27 13.50 -1.38 -6.10
C VAL A 27 13.07 -1.88 -7.48
N LEU A 28 12.69 -0.98 -8.38
CA LEU A 28 12.30 -1.32 -9.75
C LEU A 28 13.47 -1.90 -10.56
N ILE A 29 14.66 -1.30 -10.47
CA ILE A 29 15.88 -1.82 -11.10
C ILE A 29 16.23 -3.22 -10.57
N LEU A 30 16.19 -3.40 -9.24
CA LEU A 30 16.48 -4.68 -8.60
C LEU A 30 15.50 -5.78 -9.06
N MET A 31 14.20 -5.48 -9.14
CA MET A 31 13.22 -6.48 -9.57
C MET A 31 13.32 -6.80 -11.07
N MET A 32 13.62 -5.83 -11.92
CA MET A 32 13.91 -6.08 -13.33
C MET A 32 15.14 -6.96 -13.51
N PHE A 33 16.21 -6.70 -12.74
CA PHE A 33 17.42 -7.51 -12.74
C PHE A 33 17.15 -8.94 -12.25
N ALA A 34 16.39 -9.10 -11.17
CA ALA A 34 15.97 -10.41 -10.66
C ALA A 34 15.19 -11.20 -11.73
N GLY A 35 14.21 -10.57 -12.40
CA GLY A 35 13.46 -11.21 -13.48
C GLY A 35 14.33 -11.61 -14.68
N ALA A 36 15.31 -10.78 -15.04
CA ALA A 36 16.27 -11.08 -16.10
C ALA A 36 17.19 -12.26 -15.72
N ALA A 37 17.69 -12.28 -14.48
CA ALA A 37 18.55 -13.35 -13.96
C ALA A 37 17.83 -14.71 -13.90
N ILE A 38 16.58 -14.74 -13.43
CA ILE A 38 15.75 -15.95 -13.40
C ILE A 38 15.56 -16.50 -14.82
N ARG A 39 15.26 -15.64 -15.79
CA ARG A 39 15.11 -16.06 -17.19
C ARG A 39 16.42 -16.57 -17.78
N GLN A 40 17.53 -15.91 -17.47
CA GLN A 40 18.86 -16.31 -17.93
C GLN A 40 19.24 -17.70 -17.39
N PHE A 41 18.89 -18.00 -16.14
CA PHE A 41 19.03 -19.34 -15.58
C PHE A 41 18.20 -20.39 -16.36
N PHE A 42 16.94 -20.12 -16.68
CA PHE A 42 16.12 -21.06 -17.46
C PHE A 42 16.63 -21.25 -18.90
N VAL A 43 17.13 -20.20 -19.56
CA VAL A 43 17.71 -20.28 -20.92
C VAL A 43 18.97 -21.15 -20.92
N MET A 44 19.88 -20.94 -19.97
CA MET A 44 21.07 -21.80 -19.86
C MET A 44 20.73 -23.22 -19.40
N ARG A 45 19.70 -23.41 -18.56
CA ARG A 45 19.21 -24.76 -18.17
C ARG A 45 18.57 -25.50 -19.34
N HIS A 46 17.89 -24.80 -20.23
CA HIS A 46 17.35 -25.39 -21.46
C HIS A 46 18.48 -25.72 -22.46
N GLY A 47 19.47 -24.83 -22.60
CA GLY A 47 20.70 -25.09 -23.38
C GLY A 47 21.54 -26.25 -22.86
N PHE A 48 21.55 -26.47 -21.54
CA PHE A 48 22.17 -27.65 -20.89
C PHE A 48 21.42 -28.95 -21.24
N LYS A 49 20.08 -28.94 -21.27
CA LYS A 49 19.28 -30.10 -21.69
C LYS A 49 19.44 -30.46 -23.18
N LEU A 50 19.84 -29.51 -24.02
CA LEU A 50 20.16 -29.72 -25.45
C LEU A 50 21.66 -30.01 -25.70
N GLY A 51 22.48 -30.19 -24.65
CA GLY A 51 23.88 -30.56 -24.77
C GLY A 51 24.81 -29.45 -25.30
N ARG A 52 24.36 -28.18 -25.32
CA ARG A 52 25.12 -27.06 -25.92
C ARG A 52 25.96 -26.25 -24.91
N ASN A 53 25.59 -26.24 -23.62
CA ASN A 53 26.26 -25.43 -22.58
C ASN A 53 26.52 -26.23 -21.28
N ALA A 54 27.51 -25.81 -20.50
CA ALA A 54 27.85 -26.37 -19.18
C ALA A 54 26.82 -26.01 -18.07
N HIS A 55 26.83 -26.75 -16.96
CA HIS A 55 25.79 -26.78 -15.92
C HIS A 55 25.57 -25.39 -15.24
N PRO A 56 24.37 -24.80 -15.27
CA PRO A 56 24.12 -23.40 -14.87
C PRO A 56 23.97 -23.14 -13.36
N TRP A 57 24.57 -23.98 -12.51
CA TRP A 57 24.52 -23.87 -11.05
C TRP A 57 24.96 -22.51 -10.47
N PRO A 58 26.02 -21.83 -10.97
CA PRO A 58 26.45 -20.55 -10.40
C PRO A 58 25.41 -19.43 -10.56
N TYR A 59 24.62 -19.44 -11.63
CA TYR A 59 23.58 -18.42 -11.85
C TYR A 59 22.36 -18.59 -10.95
N ALA A 60 22.00 -19.84 -10.60
CA ALA A 60 20.98 -20.09 -9.58
C ALA A 60 21.45 -19.61 -8.20
N LEU A 61 22.72 -19.86 -7.86
CA LEU A 61 23.28 -19.47 -6.58
C LEU A 61 23.33 -17.95 -6.41
N VAL A 62 23.75 -17.22 -7.45
CA VAL A 62 23.71 -15.76 -7.48
C VAL A 62 22.27 -15.24 -7.41
N GLY A 63 21.34 -15.83 -8.16
CA GLY A 63 19.93 -15.45 -8.14
C GLY A 63 19.31 -15.58 -6.74
N VAL A 64 19.56 -16.70 -6.05
CA VAL A 64 19.06 -16.95 -4.68
C VAL A 64 19.72 -16.00 -3.67
N LEU A 65 21.03 -15.76 -3.77
CA LEU A 65 21.72 -14.84 -2.87
C LEU A 65 21.22 -13.40 -3.01
N VAL A 66 20.98 -12.93 -4.24
CA VAL A 66 20.41 -11.60 -4.47
C VAL A 66 18.99 -11.52 -3.92
N LEU A 67 18.17 -12.56 -4.11
CA LEU A 67 16.78 -12.59 -3.61
C LEU A 67 16.72 -12.63 -2.08
N LEU A 68 17.57 -13.42 -1.44
CA LEU A 68 17.68 -13.47 0.02
C LEU A 68 18.25 -12.16 0.57
N GLY A 69 19.24 -11.57 -0.11
CA GLY A 69 19.79 -10.26 0.25
C GLY A 69 18.75 -9.15 0.16
N THR A 70 17.92 -9.14 -0.88
CA THR A 70 16.84 -8.14 -1.00
C THR A 70 15.73 -8.37 0.00
N ILE A 71 15.29 -9.61 0.27
CA ILE A 71 14.32 -9.91 1.35
C ILE A 71 14.88 -9.48 2.71
N ALA A 72 16.15 -9.75 2.96
CA ALA A 72 16.87 -9.33 4.15
C ALA A 72 17.12 -7.81 4.19
N TRP A 73 16.99 -7.08 3.09
CA TRP A 73 17.08 -5.62 3.09
C TRP A 73 15.69 -5.01 3.30
N LEU A 74 14.68 -5.58 2.64
CA LEU A 74 13.30 -5.11 2.64
C LEU A 74 12.53 -5.57 3.89
N ARG A 75 13.20 -6.15 4.90
CA ARG A 75 12.53 -6.54 6.16
C ARG A 75 11.86 -5.29 6.71
N PRO A 76 10.53 -5.28 6.87
CA PRO A 76 9.88 -4.16 7.51
C PRO A 76 10.45 -4.03 8.92
N VAL A 77 10.90 -2.82 9.28
CA VAL A 77 11.12 -2.45 10.68
C VAL A 77 9.85 -2.87 11.41
N PRO A 78 9.93 -3.72 12.46
CA PRO A 78 8.74 -4.10 13.20
C PRO A 78 8.11 -2.82 13.71
N ALA A 79 6.96 -2.45 13.15
CA ALA A 79 6.08 -1.50 13.78
C ALA A 79 5.78 -2.13 15.13
N VAL A 80 6.36 -1.54 16.19
CA VAL A 80 6.07 -1.91 17.56
C VAL A 80 4.57 -2.03 17.65
N ALA A 81 4.08 -3.25 17.87
CA ALA A 81 2.67 -3.48 18.10
C ALA A 81 2.34 -2.64 19.32
N MET A 82 1.74 -1.46 19.10
CA MET A 82 1.13 -0.70 20.17
C MET A 82 0.08 -1.64 20.74
N LYS A 83 0.37 -2.12 21.93
CA LYS A 83 -0.56 -2.89 22.75
C LYS A 83 -1.87 -2.11 22.75
N SER A 84 -2.92 -2.77 22.29
CA SER A 84 -4.29 -2.32 22.52
C SER A 84 -4.49 -2.29 24.03
N GLU A 85 -4.26 -1.13 24.64
CA GLU A 85 -4.68 -0.86 26.00
C GLU A 85 -6.14 -0.44 25.92
N ALA A 86 -6.99 -1.45 25.81
CA ALA A 86 -8.40 -1.33 26.14
C ALA A 86 -8.50 -1.12 27.65
N ALA A 87 -8.35 0.13 28.08
CA ALA A 87 -8.62 0.55 29.45
C ALA A 87 -9.25 1.95 29.43
N GLY A 88 -10.56 2.00 29.69
CA GLY A 88 -11.23 3.18 30.22
C GLY A 88 -11.54 4.30 29.22
N ALA A 89 -12.40 4.05 28.23
CA ALA A 89 -13.21 5.13 27.68
C ALA A 89 -14.38 5.38 28.66
N GLU A 90 -14.09 6.09 29.74
CA GLU A 90 -15.12 6.83 30.46
C GLU A 90 -15.81 7.75 29.45
N SER A 91 -17.13 7.63 29.41
CA SER A 91 -18.05 8.47 28.65
C SER A 91 -17.82 9.95 28.94
N MET A 92 -16.93 10.60 28.19
CA MET A 92 -16.96 12.05 28.02
C MET A 92 -17.92 12.37 26.86
N SER A 93 -19.21 12.18 27.14
CA SER A 93 -20.23 12.99 26.47
C SER A 93 -20.09 14.41 27.01
N ALA A 94 -19.45 15.28 26.22
CA ALA A 94 -19.41 16.71 26.48
C ALA A 94 -19.30 17.49 25.16
N GLY A 95 -20.43 17.64 24.47
CA GLY A 95 -20.85 18.89 23.83
C GLY A 95 -19.87 19.67 22.94
N GLY A 96 -19.03 19.01 22.14
CA GLY A 96 -18.31 19.67 21.05
C GLY A 96 -18.94 19.28 19.71
N HIS A 97 -19.21 20.24 18.83
CA HIS A 97 -19.29 19.94 17.39
C HIS A 97 -17.99 19.23 17.00
N PHE A 98 -17.99 17.91 16.94
CA PHE A 98 -16.74 17.18 16.78
C PHE A 98 -16.20 17.38 15.36
N ASP A 99 -14.89 17.15 15.20
CA ASP A 99 -14.08 17.38 13.99
C ASP A 99 -14.66 16.74 12.70
N TYR A 100 -15.77 16.01 12.76
CA TYR A 100 -16.46 15.42 11.62
C TYR A 100 -16.77 16.43 10.51
N GLN A 101 -17.18 17.67 10.81
CA GLN A 101 -17.41 18.65 9.74
C GLN A 101 -16.12 18.95 8.94
N LYS A 102 -14.96 18.96 9.60
CA LYS A 102 -13.66 19.11 8.94
C LYS A 102 -13.26 17.82 8.21
N VAL A 103 -13.51 16.65 8.81
CA VAL A 103 -13.31 15.35 8.15
C VAL A 103 -14.14 15.29 6.87
N GLN A 104 -15.40 15.68 6.93
CA GLN A 104 -16.34 15.69 5.81
C GLN A 104 -15.87 16.64 4.71
N ALA A 105 -15.35 17.83 5.05
CA ALA A 105 -14.75 18.73 4.07
C ALA A 105 -13.56 18.07 3.34
N VAL A 106 -12.68 17.39 4.09
CA VAL A 106 -11.55 16.64 3.51
C VAL A 106 -12.04 15.49 2.64
N LEU A 107 -13.03 14.71 3.08
CA LEU A 107 -13.60 13.61 2.30
C LEU A 107 -14.25 14.13 1.02
N GLN A 108 -14.96 15.25 1.09
CA GLN A 108 -15.60 15.91 -0.05
C GLN A 108 -14.57 16.37 -1.09
N GLU A 109 -13.49 17.02 -0.65
CA GLU A 109 -12.47 17.55 -1.54
C GLU A 109 -11.54 16.47 -2.11
N ARG A 110 -11.21 15.44 -1.30
CA ARG A 110 -10.16 14.46 -1.64
C ARG A 110 -10.68 13.11 -2.11
N CYS A 111 -11.92 12.73 -1.78
CA CYS A 111 -12.41 11.35 -1.94
C CYS A 111 -13.70 11.22 -2.77
N VAL A 112 -14.63 12.18 -2.68
CA VAL A 112 -15.97 12.09 -3.31
C VAL A 112 -15.92 12.04 -4.84
N GLN A 113 -14.85 12.52 -5.47
CA GLN A 113 -14.68 12.39 -6.93
C GLN A 113 -14.73 10.92 -7.42
N CYS A 114 -14.26 9.96 -6.62
CA CYS A 114 -14.27 8.54 -6.96
C CYS A 114 -15.12 7.68 -6.02
N HIS A 115 -15.58 8.24 -4.90
CA HIS A 115 -16.40 7.59 -3.88
C HIS A 115 -17.66 8.41 -3.57
N GLY A 116 -18.22 9.05 -4.59
CA GLY A 116 -19.40 9.89 -4.53
C GLY A 116 -20.66 9.19 -5.06
N PRO A 117 -21.75 9.94 -5.25
CA PRO A 117 -22.98 9.37 -5.78
C PRO A 117 -22.84 8.85 -7.21
N GLU A 118 -22.09 9.56 -8.05
CA GLU A 118 -21.90 9.27 -9.49
C GLU A 118 -20.90 8.14 -9.72
N VAL A 119 -19.81 8.11 -8.95
CA VAL A 119 -18.73 7.13 -9.07
C VAL A 119 -18.51 6.49 -7.70
N GLN A 120 -18.75 5.18 -7.62
CA GLN A 120 -18.64 4.39 -6.39
C GLN A 120 -17.57 3.32 -6.56
N MET A 121 -16.30 3.73 -6.59
CA MET A 121 -15.19 2.79 -6.73
C MET A 121 -15.24 1.75 -5.61
N LYS A 122 -15.25 0.46 -5.99
CA LYS A 122 -15.41 -0.69 -5.08
C LYS A 122 -16.69 -0.66 -4.23
N GLY A 123 -17.75 0.04 -4.66
CA GLY A 123 -19.01 0.14 -3.93
C GLY A 123 -18.90 0.93 -2.62
N VAL A 124 -17.88 1.79 -2.51
CA VAL A 124 -17.68 2.67 -1.35
C VAL A 124 -18.17 4.07 -1.68
N ARG A 125 -18.99 4.63 -0.78
CA ARG A 125 -19.51 5.99 -0.83
C ARG A 125 -19.15 6.74 0.43
N LEU A 126 -18.70 7.99 0.29
CA LEU A 126 -18.18 8.85 1.35
C LEU A 126 -18.80 10.25 1.33
N ASP A 127 -19.92 10.41 0.62
CA ASP A 127 -20.71 11.65 0.49
C ASP A 127 -21.62 11.91 1.70
N SER A 128 -22.04 10.87 2.41
CA SER A 128 -22.98 10.98 3.54
C SER A 128 -22.46 10.35 4.84
N ALA A 129 -22.86 10.94 5.97
CA ALA A 129 -22.49 10.50 7.31
C ALA A 129 -22.87 9.04 7.60
N GLU A 130 -24.04 8.63 7.15
CA GLU A 130 -24.58 7.27 7.32
C GLU A 130 -23.72 6.23 6.60
N GLN A 131 -23.03 6.63 5.54
CA GLN A 131 -22.18 5.74 4.75
C GLN A 131 -20.72 5.74 5.19
N VAL A 132 -20.27 6.86 5.77
CA VAL A 132 -18.93 7.02 6.35
C VAL A 132 -18.79 6.25 7.67
N ALA A 133 -19.75 6.36 8.58
CA ALA A 133 -19.70 5.73 9.91
C ALA A 133 -19.34 4.23 9.89
N PRO A 134 -20.04 3.35 9.15
CA PRO A 134 -19.71 1.92 9.13
C PRO A 134 -18.37 1.60 8.45
N ARG A 135 -17.78 2.56 7.73
CA ARG A 135 -16.54 2.39 6.96
C ARG A 135 -15.34 3.09 7.60
N ALA A 136 -15.50 3.70 8.77
CA ALA A 136 -14.46 4.46 9.45
C ALA A 136 -13.15 3.66 9.62
N GLN A 137 -13.24 2.38 10.00
CA GLN A 137 -12.08 1.50 10.11
C GLN A 137 -11.34 1.31 8.77
N LEU A 138 -12.09 1.12 7.69
CA LEU A 138 -11.52 0.96 6.35
C LEU A 138 -10.86 2.25 5.87
N ILE A 139 -11.50 3.40 6.12
CA ILE A 139 -10.96 4.73 5.81
C ILE A 139 -9.63 4.93 6.54
N TYR A 140 -9.59 4.65 7.84
CA TYR A 140 -8.36 4.76 8.64
C TYR A 140 -7.23 3.87 8.09
N GLN A 141 -7.53 2.60 7.78
CA GLN A 141 -6.54 1.69 7.22
C GLN A 141 -6.00 2.15 5.86
N GLN A 142 -6.87 2.57 4.95
CA GLN A 142 -6.47 2.95 3.58
C GLN A 142 -5.79 4.33 3.52
N VAL A 143 -6.30 5.30 4.29
CA VAL A 143 -5.89 6.71 4.21
C VAL A 143 -4.76 7.01 5.19
N VAL A 144 -4.82 6.51 6.43
CA VAL A 144 -3.82 6.86 7.45
C VAL A 144 -2.68 5.84 7.45
N LEU A 145 -2.99 4.55 7.59
CA LEU A 145 -1.96 3.52 7.75
C LEU A 145 -1.24 3.21 6.44
N GLN A 146 -2.00 2.90 5.38
CA GLN A 146 -1.41 2.45 4.12
C GLN A 146 -1.10 3.62 3.16
N LYS A 147 -1.67 4.81 3.43
CA LYS A 147 -1.57 6.01 2.57
C LYS A 147 -1.82 5.73 1.08
N LEU A 148 -2.72 4.79 0.77
CA LEU A 148 -3.04 4.37 -0.61
C LEU A 148 -4.02 5.31 -1.28
N MET A 149 -4.90 5.89 -0.48
CA MET A 149 -5.90 6.84 -0.93
C MET A 149 -5.49 8.24 -0.46
N PRO A 150 -5.60 9.27 -1.31
CA PRO A 150 -5.97 9.24 -2.73
C PRO A 150 -4.90 8.53 -3.59
N MET A 151 -5.28 7.85 -4.68
CA MET A 151 -4.32 7.08 -5.49
C MET A 151 -3.16 7.95 -5.95
N ASN A 152 -1.93 7.53 -5.65
CA ASN A 152 -0.70 8.28 -5.91
C ASN A 152 -0.73 9.74 -5.42
N ASN A 153 -1.48 10.00 -4.34
CA ASN A 153 -1.79 11.32 -3.81
C ASN A 153 -2.32 12.33 -4.85
N ALA A 154 -3.14 11.87 -5.81
CA ALA A 154 -3.63 12.69 -6.93
C ALA A 154 -4.34 13.99 -6.49
N THR A 155 -5.02 13.99 -5.35
CA THR A 155 -5.70 15.19 -4.81
C THR A 155 -4.86 16.01 -3.83
N GLN A 156 -3.55 15.72 -3.75
CA GLN A 156 -2.57 16.44 -2.92
C GLN A 156 -2.93 16.46 -1.42
N MET A 157 -3.44 15.33 -0.91
CA MET A 157 -3.78 15.20 0.50
C MET A 157 -2.53 15.29 1.37
N THR A 158 -2.58 16.17 2.35
CA THR A 158 -1.50 16.47 3.31
C THR A 158 -1.49 15.50 4.48
N ASP A 159 -0.36 15.38 5.18
CA ASP A 159 -0.28 14.58 6.40
C ASP A 159 -1.16 15.15 7.52
N ALA A 160 -1.35 16.48 7.58
CA ALA A 160 -2.25 17.12 8.54
C ALA A 160 -3.72 16.71 8.36
N GLU A 161 -4.18 16.57 7.10
CA GLU A 161 -5.52 16.04 6.80
C GLU A 161 -5.64 14.56 7.17
N ARG A 162 -4.57 13.76 7.01
CA ARG A 162 -4.55 12.35 7.44
C ARG A 162 -4.59 12.23 8.96
N ASP A 163 -3.87 13.08 9.67
CA ASP A 163 -3.88 13.14 11.14
C ASP A 163 -5.25 13.55 11.69
N LEU A 164 -5.97 14.42 10.97
CA LEU A 164 -7.35 14.77 11.31
C LEU A 164 -8.27 13.54 11.24
N ILE A 165 -8.14 12.70 10.20
CA ILE A 165 -8.87 11.43 10.10
C ILE A 165 -8.44 10.44 11.18
N ALA A 166 -7.14 10.39 11.51
CA ALA A 166 -6.62 9.53 12.57
C ALA A 166 -7.23 9.87 13.93
N ARG A 167 -7.30 11.17 14.27
CA ARG A 167 -7.92 11.65 15.52
C ARG A 167 -9.42 11.38 15.55
N TRP A 168 -10.11 11.61 14.43
CA TRP A 168 -11.53 11.30 14.30
C TRP A 168 -11.83 9.81 14.52
N HIS A 169 -11.04 8.92 13.92
CA HIS A 169 -11.17 7.48 14.11
C HIS A 169 -10.89 7.06 15.56
N ALA A 170 -9.83 7.60 16.18
CA ALA A 170 -9.49 7.34 17.58
C ALA A 170 -10.58 7.81 18.56
N ALA A 171 -11.33 8.85 18.21
CA ALA A 171 -12.47 9.35 18.99
C ALA A 171 -13.76 8.49 18.83
N GLY A 172 -13.68 7.33 18.17
CA GLY A 172 -14.84 6.47 17.92
C GLY A 172 -15.62 6.81 16.66
N ALA A 173 -15.03 7.61 15.76
CA ALA A 173 -15.62 7.99 14.47
C ALA A 173 -17.03 8.59 14.55
N PRO A 174 -17.27 9.62 15.39
CA PRO A 174 -18.58 10.27 15.47
C PRO A 174 -18.90 10.96 14.12
N VAL A 175 -20.14 10.82 13.65
CA VAL A 175 -20.61 11.44 12.39
C VAL A 175 -21.69 12.50 12.62
N GLN A 176 -21.87 12.92 13.88
CA GLN A 176 -22.85 13.91 14.34
C GLN A 176 -22.14 15.04 15.08
#